data_AF-A0AB39QLZ3-F1
#
_entry.id   AF-A0AB39QLZ3-F1
#
_cell.length_a   1.000
_cell.length_b   1.000
_cell.length_c   1.000
_cell.angle_alpha   90.00
_cell.angle_beta   90.00
_cell.angle_gamma   90.00
#
_symmetry.space_group_name_H-M   'P 1'
#
loop_
_entity.id
_entity.type
_entity.pdbx_description
1 polymer ?
#
loop_
_entity_poly.entity_id
_entity_poly.type
_entity_poly.pdbx_seq_one_letter_code
_entity_poly.pdbx_strand_id
1 'polypeptide(L)'
;MSATPGAITDADIEEFVRTCSRPDGWRGAIGLYQSMLREGPEIKALADTHGLTVPVLAVGAGGGPFTVGTMSRAAATEVSSVSLDGVGHYAAMEAPAELAKAILEFIGNIDAL
;
A
#
# COMPACT_ATOMS: atom_id res chain seq x y z
N MET A 1 5.07 11.32 2.19
CA MET A 1 6.44 11.83 1.97
C MET A 1 7.43 10.74 2.38
N SER A 2 8.63 10.73 1.79
CA SER A 2 9.71 9.84 2.25
C SER A 2 10.27 10.34 3.58
N ALA A 3 10.61 9.41 4.47
CA ALA A 3 11.28 9.61 5.75
C ALA A 3 12.73 9.06 5.76
N THR A 4 13.15 8.35 4.71
CA THR A 4 14.49 7.77 4.57
C THR A 4 15.35 8.59 3.60
N PRO A 5 16.28 9.44 4.09
CA PRO A 5 17.15 10.23 3.24
C PRO A 5 17.95 9.36 2.27
N GLY A 6 17.95 9.73 0.99
CA GLY A 6 18.70 9.00 -0.04
C GLY A 6 18.05 7.70 -0.54
N ALA A 7 16.88 7.31 -0.01
CA ALA A 7 16.14 6.14 -0.51
C ALA A 7 15.55 6.35 -1.92
N ILE A 8 15.28 7.59 -2.28
CA ILE A 8 14.78 7.96 -3.61
C ILE A 8 15.89 8.78 -4.27
N THR A 9 16.43 8.25 -5.35
CA THR A 9 17.55 8.85 -6.10
C THR A 9 17.05 9.70 -7.26
N ASP A 10 17.95 10.49 -7.85
CA ASP A 10 17.65 11.24 -9.07
C ASP A 10 17.23 10.31 -10.22
N ALA A 11 17.82 9.12 -10.32
CA ALA A 11 17.46 8.13 -11.33
C ALA A 11 16.02 7.60 -11.15
N ASP A 12 15.57 7.42 -9.90
CA ASP A 12 14.18 7.02 -9.62
C ASP A 12 13.21 8.14 -10.05
N ILE A 13 13.56 9.39 -9.76
CA ILE A 13 12.77 10.56 -10.15
C ILE A 13 12.72 10.69 -11.68
N GLU A 14 13.86 10.51 -12.37
CA GLU A 14 13.92 10.51 -13.83
C GLU A 14 13.01 9.44 -14.44
N GLU A 15 12.90 8.27 -13.83
CA GLU A 15 11.99 7.20 -14.28
C GLU A 15 10.51 7.59 -14.09
N PHE A 16 10.15 8.20 -12.96
CA PHE A 16 8.80 8.74 -12.76
C PHE A 16 8.48 9.83 -13.78
N VAL A 17 9.41 10.74 -14.07
CA VAL A 17 9.22 11.78 -15.08
C VAL A 17 9.05 11.16 -16.47
N ARG A 18 9.92 10.23 -16.86
CA ARG A 18 9.89 9.56 -18.16
C ARG A 18 8.55 8.87 -18.43
N THR A 19 7.93 8.29 -17.41
CA THR A 19 6.64 7.60 -17.52
C THR A 19 5.47 8.57 -17.48
N CYS A 20 5.44 9.50 -16.52
CA CYS A 20 4.37 10.47 -16.35
C CYS A 20 4.30 11.52 -17.48
N SER A 21 5.44 11.86 -18.12
CA SER A 21 5.49 12.83 -19.23
C SER A 21 5.06 12.27 -20.58
N ARG A 22 4.74 10.97 -20.70
CA ARG A 22 4.16 10.41 -21.92
C ARG A 22 2.79 11.02 -22.18
N PRO A 23 2.30 11.05 -23.44
CA PRO A 23 0.90 11.35 -23.73
C PRO A 23 0.01 10.51 -22.82
N ASP A 24 -0.85 11.17 -22.06
CA ASP A 24 -1.77 10.55 -21.11
C ASP A 24 -1.14 9.79 -19.94
N GLY A 25 0.17 9.94 -19.71
CA GLY A 25 0.93 9.26 -18.64
C GLY A 25 0.38 9.53 -17.24
N TRP A 26 -0.25 10.69 -17.03
CA TRP A 26 -0.91 11.05 -15.77
C TRP A 26 -2.31 10.50 -15.58
N ARG A 27 -2.98 9.97 -16.63
CA ARG A 27 -4.41 9.60 -16.55
C ARG A 27 -4.69 8.57 -15.45
N GLY A 28 -3.78 7.61 -15.24
CA GLY A 28 -3.92 6.63 -14.17
C GLY A 28 -3.92 7.26 -12.78
N ALA A 29 -2.93 8.11 -12.50
CA ALA A 29 -2.79 8.75 -11.18
C ALA A 29 -3.98 9.67 -10.86
N ILE A 30 -4.40 10.53 -11.80
CA ILE A 30 -5.56 11.43 -11.57
C ILE A 30 -6.89 10.67 -11.55
N GLY A 31 -6.98 9.56 -12.28
CA GLY A 31 -8.17 8.72 -12.34
C GLY A 31 -8.56 8.15 -10.98
N LEU A 32 -7.58 7.80 -10.14
CA LEU A 32 -7.85 7.34 -8.76
C LEU A 32 -8.59 8.40 -7.95
N TYR A 33 -8.16 9.66 -8.02
CA TYR A 33 -8.83 10.76 -7.32
C TYR A 33 -10.23 11.04 -7.86
N GLN A 34 -10.43 10.92 -9.18
CA GLN A 34 -11.75 11.07 -9.80
C GLN A 34 -12.70 9.93 -9.43
N SER A 35 -12.21 8.70 -9.40
CA SER A 35 -12.95 7.51 -8.96
C SER A 35 -13.38 7.68 -7.49
N MET A 36 -12.49 8.10 -6.58
CA MET A 36 -12.86 8.32 -5.18
C MET A 36 -14.06 9.27 -5.00
N LEU A 37 -14.21 10.29 -5.85
CA LEU A 37 -15.35 11.22 -5.79
C LEU A 37 -16.65 10.65 -6.37
N ARG A 38 -16.56 9.62 -7.23
CA ARG A 38 -17.71 9.04 -7.94
C ARG A 38 -18.16 7.72 -7.33
N GLU A 39 -17.21 6.87 -6.95
CA GLU A 39 -17.38 5.48 -6.51
C GLU A 39 -17.31 5.34 -4.98
N GLY A 40 -17.29 6.46 -4.26
CA GLY A 40 -17.23 6.47 -2.80
C GLY A 40 -18.31 5.62 -2.11
N PRO A 41 -19.61 5.70 -2.52
CA PRO A 41 -20.66 4.85 -1.98
C PRO A 41 -20.40 3.35 -2.19
N GLU A 42 -19.92 2.96 -3.36
CA GLU A 42 -19.62 1.58 -3.73
C GLU A 42 -18.42 1.04 -2.94
N ILE A 43 -17.34 1.82 -2.82
CA ILE A 43 -16.16 1.47 -2.03
C ILE A 43 -16.55 1.30 -0.55
N LYS A 44 -17.41 2.18 -0.02
CA LYS A 44 -17.92 2.06 1.34
C LYS A 44 -18.76 0.79 1.52
N ALA A 45 -19.64 0.48 0.58
CA ALA A 45 -20.46 -0.73 0.63
C ALA A 45 -19.58 -1.99 0.62
N LEU A 46 -18.50 -2.03 -0.19
CA LEU A 46 -17.53 -3.13 -0.19
C LEU A 46 -16.78 -3.26 1.14
N ALA A 47 -16.45 -2.14 1.79
CA ALA A 47 -15.82 -2.16 3.11
C ALA A 47 -16.79 -2.64 4.20
N ASP A 48 -18.09 -2.35 4.09
CA ASP A 48 -19.08 -2.75 5.11
C ASP A 48 -19.48 -4.24 5.00
N THR A 49 -19.30 -4.89 3.85
CA THR A 49 -19.59 -6.34 3.69
C THR A 49 -18.54 -7.26 4.30
N HIS A 50 -17.38 -6.73 4.71
CA HIS A 50 -16.24 -7.50 5.22
C HIS A 50 -15.87 -8.67 4.28
N GLY A 51 -15.77 -8.39 2.98
CA GLY A 51 -15.71 -9.43 1.94
C GLY A 51 -14.37 -10.18 1.82
N LEU A 52 -13.29 -9.72 2.45
CA LEU A 52 -12.00 -10.42 2.40
C LEU A 52 -12.00 -11.57 3.42
N THR A 53 -12.14 -12.79 2.92
CA THR A 53 -12.16 -14.04 3.71
C THR A 53 -10.84 -14.81 3.67
N VAL A 54 -9.88 -14.33 2.89
CA VAL A 54 -8.51 -14.87 2.84
C VAL A 54 -7.64 -14.26 3.93
N PRO A 55 -6.49 -14.85 4.27
CA PRO A 55 -5.52 -14.19 5.13
C PRO A 55 -5.08 -12.83 4.56
N VAL A 56 -5.01 -11.81 5.41
CA VAL A 56 -4.63 -10.44 5.03
C VAL A 56 -3.41 -9.98 5.82
N LEU A 57 -2.42 -9.42 5.12
CA LEU A 57 -1.30 -8.69 5.69
C LEU A 57 -1.47 -7.19 5.45
N ALA A 58 -1.48 -6.40 6.51
CA ALA A 58 -1.41 -4.94 6.46
C ALA A 58 -0.01 -4.46 6.82
N VAL A 59 0.71 -3.90 5.84
CA VAL A 59 2.03 -3.27 6.06
C VAL A 59 1.86 -1.76 6.21
N GLY A 60 2.07 -1.27 7.43
CA GLY A 60 2.09 0.15 7.78
C GLY A 60 3.49 0.74 7.72
N ALA A 61 3.56 2.07 7.76
CA ALA A 61 4.79 2.87 7.83
C ALA A 61 4.42 4.26 8.41
N GLY A 62 4.97 5.36 7.89
CA GLY A 62 4.71 6.72 8.36
C GLY A 62 3.25 7.20 8.39
N GLY A 63 2.29 6.40 7.90
CA GLY A 63 0.84 6.61 8.05
C GLY A 63 0.24 6.10 9.37
N GLY A 64 1.05 5.53 10.27
CA GLY A 64 0.59 4.99 11.55
C GLY A 64 -0.42 3.83 11.37
N PRO A 65 -1.49 3.76 12.18
CA PRO A 65 -2.43 2.64 12.14
C PRO A 65 -3.40 2.66 10.95
N PHE A 66 -3.24 3.60 10.00
CA PHE A 66 -4.18 3.79 8.90
C PHE A 66 -4.38 2.50 8.08
N THR A 67 -3.31 1.88 7.60
CA THR A 67 -3.39 0.69 6.73
C THR A 67 -4.08 -0.49 7.43
N VAL A 68 -3.68 -0.81 8.66
CA VAL A 68 -4.29 -1.89 9.44
C VAL A 68 -5.74 -1.58 9.76
N GLY A 69 -6.05 -0.33 10.16
CA GLY A 69 -7.43 0.09 10.42
C GLY A 69 -8.34 -0.03 9.20
N THR A 70 -7.84 0.34 8.01
CA THR A 70 -8.58 0.17 6.75
C THR A 70 -8.81 -1.31 6.43
N MET A 71 -7.77 -2.15 6.53
CA MET A 71 -7.90 -3.58 6.23
C MET A 71 -8.80 -4.31 7.22
N SER A 72 -8.76 -3.97 8.51
CA SER A 72 -9.63 -4.56 9.54
C SER A 72 -11.12 -4.25 9.32
N ARG A 73 -11.46 -3.19 8.57
CA ARG A 73 -12.84 -2.93 8.15
C ARG A 73 -13.27 -3.82 6.99
N ALA A 74 -12.36 -4.13 6.07
CA ALA A 74 -12.67 -4.90 4.87
C ALA A 74 -12.56 -6.42 5.05
N ALA A 75 -11.82 -6.88 6.06
CA ALA A 75 -11.58 -8.29 6.32
C ALA A 75 -12.64 -8.91 7.25
N ALA A 76 -13.11 -10.11 6.89
CA ALA A 76 -13.88 -10.99 7.77
C ALA A 76 -12.99 -11.85 8.68
N THR A 77 -11.68 -11.85 8.44
CA THR A 77 -10.67 -12.59 9.18
C THR A 77 -9.75 -11.65 9.95
N GLU A 78 -8.98 -12.20 10.88
CA GLU A 78 -7.95 -11.44 11.58
C GLU A 78 -6.88 -10.94 10.59
N VAL A 79 -6.54 -9.66 10.70
CA VAL A 79 -5.52 -9.01 9.87
C VAL A 79 -4.17 -9.11 10.55
N SER A 80 -3.22 -9.82 9.92
CA SER A 80 -1.82 -9.75 10.31
C SER A 80 -1.30 -8.36 9.98
N SER A 81 -0.51 -7.75 10.88
CA SER A 81 0.02 -6.41 10.63
C SER A 81 1.46 -6.24 11.08
N VAL A 82 2.16 -5.40 10.34
CA VAL A 82 3.51 -4.94 10.67
C VAL A 82 3.59 -3.45 10.39
N SER A 83 4.33 -2.71 11.21
CA SER A 83 4.66 -1.30 10.95
C SER A 83 6.17 -1.19 10.69
N LEU A 84 6.55 -0.55 9.59
CA LEU A 84 7.94 -0.29 9.27
C LEU A 84 8.38 1.02 9.91
N ASP A 85 9.20 0.92 10.95
CA ASP A 85 9.68 2.08 11.72
C ASP A 85 10.68 2.92 10.90
N GLY A 86 10.56 4.25 10.99
CA GLY A 86 11.43 5.18 10.26
C GLY A 86 11.19 5.23 8.75
N VAL A 87 10.19 4.50 8.23
CA VAL A 87 9.83 4.44 6.81
C VAL A 87 8.70 5.42 6.51
N GLY A 88 8.84 6.16 5.41
CA GLY A 88 7.83 7.10 4.94
C GLY A 88 6.67 6.42 4.20
N HIS A 89 6.18 7.09 3.15
CA HIS A 89 5.06 6.59 2.34
C HIS A 89 5.49 5.51 1.34
N TYR A 90 6.74 5.53 0.88
CA TYR A 90 7.21 4.72 -0.25
C TYR A 90 7.95 3.48 0.26
N ALA A 91 7.28 2.63 1.05
CA ALA A 91 7.89 1.50 1.75
C ALA A 91 8.79 0.61 0.86
N ALA A 92 8.38 0.35 -0.38
CA ALA A 92 9.15 -0.46 -1.32
C ALA A 92 10.46 0.20 -1.78
N MET A 93 10.54 1.53 -1.79
CA MET A 93 11.75 2.28 -2.12
C MET A 93 12.59 2.57 -0.88
N GLU A 94 11.92 2.80 0.25
CA GLU A 94 12.54 3.25 1.51
C GLU A 94 13.10 2.10 2.36
N ALA A 95 12.45 0.94 2.35
CA ALA A 95 12.86 -0.23 3.11
C ALA A 95 12.53 -1.52 2.33
N PRO A 96 13.13 -1.72 1.14
CA PRO A 96 12.79 -2.85 0.26
C PRO A 96 13.02 -4.20 0.93
N ALA A 97 14.08 -4.35 1.72
CA ALA A 97 14.43 -5.62 2.35
C ALA A 97 13.46 -5.97 3.48
N GLU A 98 13.09 -4.99 4.29
CA GLU A 98 12.16 -5.12 5.41
C GLU A 98 10.74 -5.40 4.91
N LEU A 99 10.30 -4.69 3.86
CA LEU A 99 9.03 -4.97 3.20
C LEU A 99 9.00 -6.38 2.60
N ALA A 100 10.05 -6.78 1.88
CA ALA A 100 10.15 -8.11 1.29
C ALA A 100 10.14 -9.20 2.37
N LYS A 101 10.86 -9.01 3.47
CA LYS A 101 10.87 -9.92 4.62
C LYS A 101 9.46 -10.10 5.18
N ALA A 102 8.73 -9.02 5.45
CA ALA A 102 7.37 -9.08 5.98
C ALA A 102 6.42 -9.86 5.06
N ILE A 103 6.52 -9.64 3.74
CA ILE A 103 5.71 -10.36 2.75
C ILE A 103 6.07 -11.85 2.74
N LEU A 104 7.36 -12.18 2.70
CA LEU A 104 7.84 -13.57 2.64
C LEU A 104 7.52 -14.36 3.91
N GLU A 105 7.68 -13.76 5.10
CA GLU A 105 7.32 -14.38 6.37
C GLU A 105 5.81 -14.66 6.44
N PHE A 106 4.99 -13.70 6.01
CA PHE A 106 3.55 -13.89 5.96
C PHE A 106 3.17 -15.04 5.02
N ILE A 107 3.64 -15.03 3.77
CA ILE A 107 3.34 -16.08 2.79
C ILE A 107 3.85 -17.44 3.29
N GLY A 108 5.06 -17.50 3.82
CA GLY A 108 5.64 -18.74 4.37
C GLY A 108 4.83 -19.32 5.53
N ASN A 109 4.25 -18.46 6.38
CA ASN A 109 3.35 -18.90 7.45
C ASN A 109 2.03 -19.44 6.89
N ILE A 110 1.48 -18.84 5.83
CA ILE A 110 0.26 -19.32 5.18
C ILE A 110 0.49 -20.67 4.48
N ASP A 111 1.60 -20.84 3.79
CA ASP A 111 1.93 -22.11 3.10
C ASP A 111 2.21 -23.28 4.06
N ALA A 112 2.50 -22.98 5.33
CA ALA A 112 2.74 -23.98 6.37
C ALA A 112 1.46 -24.44 7.10
N LEU A 113 0.30 -23.81 6.84
CA LEU A 113 -1.02 -24.17 7.39
C LEU A 113 -1.67 -25.31 6.60
#